data_AF-A0AAN6WR98-F1
#
_entry.id   AF-A0AAN6WR98-F1
#
_cell.length_a   1.000
_cell.length_b   1.000
_cell.length_c   1.000
_cell.angle_alpha   90.00
_cell.angle_beta   90.00
_cell.angle_gamma   90.00
#
_symmetry.space_group_name_H-M   'P 1'
#
loop_
_entity.id
_entity.type
_entity.pdbx_description
1 polymer ?
#
loop_
_entity_poly.entity_id
_entity_poly.type
_entity_poly.pdbx_seq_one_letter_code
_entity_poly.pdbx_strand_id
1 'polypeptide(L)'
;YFGTSSSFLEFITWYFGGWQKIEEFADMRFADQADDEAHFLGVYDVGRFFSLRQGKGGRNRAEVKPSVTQFIKELHSADGCTEFFHEFLVIIEEEMLIVEEAGTATTRPRVRSCSQTIAAKLEKMGDEQYRRYTGYFTRDAAWRW
;
A
#
# COMPACT_ATOMS: atom_id res chain seq x y z
N TYR A 1 -15.51 -5.26 -3.49
CA TYR A 1 -14.98 -4.44 -2.38
C TYR A 1 -13.46 -4.36 -2.50
N PHE A 2 -12.95 -3.25 -3.06
CA PHE A 2 -11.52 -2.99 -3.31
C PHE A 2 -11.00 -1.74 -2.55
N GLY A 3 -11.81 -1.16 -1.66
CA GLY A 3 -11.59 0.20 -1.16
C GLY A 3 -10.74 0.36 0.12
N THR A 4 -10.36 -0.72 0.81
CA THR A 4 -9.62 -0.58 2.08
C THR A 4 -8.13 -0.37 1.90
N SER A 5 -7.52 -0.98 0.87
CA SER A 5 -6.10 -0.81 0.54
C SER A 5 -5.77 0.60 0.06
N SER A 6 -6.66 1.22 -0.70
CA SER A 6 -6.47 2.57 -1.22
C SER A 6 -6.44 3.62 -0.11
N SER A 7 -7.34 3.52 0.87
CA SER A 7 -7.44 4.52 1.94
C SER A 7 -6.25 4.50 2.89
N PHE A 8 -5.63 3.35 3.14
CA PHE A 8 -4.43 3.30 3.98
C PHE A 8 -3.22 3.90 3.28
N LEU A 9 -3.03 3.62 1.98
CA LEU A 9 -1.94 4.24 1.25
C LEU A 9 -2.15 5.76 1.17
N GLU A 10 -3.37 6.22 0.88
CA GLU A 10 -3.72 7.65 0.93
C GLU A 10 -3.45 8.27 2.31
N PHE A 11 -3.79 7.58 3.41
CA PHE A 11 -3.48 8.07 4.74
C PHE A 11 -1.96 8.21 4.98
N ILE A 12 -1.17 7.22 4.58
CA ILE A 12 0.29 7.27 4.69
C ILE A 12 0.85 8.40 3.81
N THR A 13 0.35 8.55 2.59
CA THR A 13 0.74 9.64 1.69
C THR A 13 0.51 11.00 2.34
N TRP A 14 -0.67 11.20 2.93
CA TRP A 14 -1.00 12.42 3.65
C TRP A 14 -0.10 12.64 4.87
N TYR A 15 0.24 11.58 5.61
CA TYR A 15 1.18 11.67 6.73
C TYR A 15 2.55 12.21 6.31
N PHE A 16 3.07 11.77 5.15
CA PHE A 16 4.41 12.16 4.69
C PHE A 16 4.49 13.50 3.96
N GLY A 17 3.39 14.06 3.48
CA GLY A 17 3.46 15.30 2.68
C GLY A 17 2.15 16.08 2.58
N GLY A 18 1.19 15.79 3.44
CA GLY A 18 -0.10 16.47 3.48
C GLY A 18 -0.89 16.33 2.19
N TRP A 19 -1.74 17.32 1.93
CA TRP A 19 -2.66 17.31 0.79
C TRP A 19 -1.95 17.40 -0.56
N GLN A 20 -0.88 18.19 -0.66
CA GLN A 20 -0.13 18.32 -1.90
C GLN A 20 0.39 16.96 -2.41
N LYS A 21 0.91 16.14 -1.51
CA LYS A 21 1.42 14.81 -1.87
C LYS A 21 0.30 13.84 -2.30
N ILE A 22 -0.94 14.06 -1.83
CA ILE A 22 -2.12 13.32 -2.30
C ILE A 22 -2.47 13.71 -3.74
N GLU A 23 -2.42 15.00 -4.05
CA GLU A 23 -2.68 15.51 -5.40
C GLU A 23 -1.63 15.00 -6.38
N GLU A 24 -0.34 15.09 -6.03
CA GLU A 24 0.76 14.54 -6.83
C GLU A 24 0.56 13.03 -7.09
N PHE A 25 0.19 12.27 -6.04
CA PHE A 25 -0.08 10.84 -6.19
C PHE A 25 -1.33 10.55 -7.05
N ALA A 26 -2.35 11.40 -6.99
CA ALA A 26 -3.51 11.29 -7.86
C ALA A 26 -3.10 11.53 -9.32
N ASP A 27 -2.36 12.60 -9.59
CA ASP A 27 -1.89 12.96 -10.94
C ASP A 27 -1.02 11.86 -11.55
N MET A 28 -0.11 11.26 -10.77
CA MET A 28 0.69 10.11 -11.21
C MET A 28 -0.18 8.93 -11.62
N ARG A 29 -1.24 8.63 -10.86
CA ARG A 29 -2.16 7.53 -11.17
C ARG A 29 -3.06 7.84 -12.37
N PHE A 30 -3.37 9.11 -12.63
CA PHE A 30 -4.06 9.55 -13.84
C PHE A 30 -3.15 9.50 -15.07
N ALA A 31 -1.86 9.79 -14.93
CA ALA A 31 -0.90 9.70 -16.04
C ALA A 31 -0.79 8.27 -16.60
N ASP A 32 -0.89 7.25 -15.74
CA ASP A 32 -0.93 5.83 -16.13
C ASP A 32 -2.18 5.44 -16.95
N GLN A 33 -3.17 6.33 -17.10
CA GLN A 33 -4.44 6.05 -17.78
C GLN A 33 -4.30 5.89 -19.30
N ALA A 34 -3.25 6.45 -19.91
CA ALA A 34 -3.01 6.31 -21.35
C ALA A 34 -2.87 4.84 -21.79
N ASP A 35 -2.46 3.96 -20.86
CA ASP A 35 -2.24 2.53 -21.08
C ASP A 35 -3.37 1.64 -20.49
N ASP A 36 -4.48 2.21 -20.00
CA ASP A 36 -5.61 1.45 -19.42
C ASP A 36 -6.71 1.18 -20.47
N GLU A 37 -6.93 -0.09 -20.81
CA GLU A 37 -8.00 -0.50 -21.73
C GLU A 37 -9.41 -0.18 -21.20
N ALA A 38 -9.56 0.00 -19.88
CA ALA A 38 -10.83 0.45 -19.29
C ALA A 38 -11.25 1.85 -19.80
N HIS A 39 -10.28 2.69 -20.18
CA HIS A 39 -10.55 3.99 -20.78
C HIS A 39 -11.22 3.83 -22.16
N PHE A 40 -10.80 2.83 -22.94
CA PHE A 40 -11.40 2.48 -24.23
C PHE A 40 -12.82 1.90 -24.09
N LEU A 41 -13.18 1.37 -22.92
CA LEU A 41 -14.52 0.85 -22.60
C LEU A 41 -15.48 1.90 -22.03
N GLY A 42 -15.08 3.19 -22.00
CA GLY A 42 -15.91 4.27 -21.48
C GLY A 42 -16.12 4.24 -19.97
N VAL A 43 -15.31 3.47 -19.23
CA VAL A 43 -15.30 3.50 -17.77
C VAL A 43 -14.48 4.70 -17.35
N TYR A 44 -15.12 5.69 -16.72
CA TYR A 44 -14.41 6.80 -16.09
C TYR A 44 -13.52 6.26 -14.96
N ASP A 45 -12.21 6.33 -15.17
CA ASP A 45 -11.24 5.98 -14.15
C ASP A 45 -11.13 7.15 -13.15
N VAL A 46 -11.61 6.93 -11.92
CA VAL A 46 -11.51 7.89 -10.80
C VAL A 46 -10.13 7.83 -10.14
N GLY A 47 -9.08 7.62 -10.94
CA GLY A 47 -7.75 7.32 -10.44
C GLY A 47 -7.78 6.03 -9.60
N ARG A 48 -8.02 4.87 -10.21
CA ARG A 48 -7.88 3.60 -9.48
C ARG A 48 -6.41 3.25 -9.29
N PHE A 49 -6.14 2.34 -8.35
CA PHE A 49 -4.80 1.81 -8.08
C PHE A 49 -4.43 0.67 -9.04
N PHE A 50 -5.38 0.24 -9.86
CA PHE A 50 -5.25 -0.88 -10.78
C PHE A 50 -5.71 -0.47 -12.17
N SER A 51 -5.03 -0.98 -13.19
CA SER A 51 -5.47 -0.93 -14.59
C SER A 51 -6.08 -2.26 -14.99
N LEU A 52 -7.02 -2.25 -15.93
CA LEU A 52 -7.55 -3.48 -16.53
C LEU A 52 -6.82 -3.72 -17.85
N ARG A 53 -6.26 -4.91 -18.02
CA ARG A 53 -5.58 -5.33 -19.25
C ARG A 53 -6.17 -6.63 -19.78
N GLN A 54 -6.23 -6.80 -21.09
CA GLN A 54 -6.61 -8.06 -21.70
C GLN A 54 -5.51 -9.11 -21.46
N GLY A 55 -5.84 -10.16 -20.71
CA GLY A 55 -5.00 -11.33 -20.56
C GLY A 55 -5.05 -12.22 -21.80
N LYS A 56 -4.05 -13.12 -21.94
CA LYS A 56 -4.03 -14.13 -23.01
C LYS A 56 -5.31 -14.97 -22.96
N GLY A 57 -6.07 -14.99 -24.07
CA GLY A 57 -7.34 -15.72 -24.17
C GLY A 57 -8.60 -14.87 -23.91
N GLY A 58 -8.49 -13.54 -23.91
CA GLY A 58 -9.65 -12.64 -23.88
C GLY A 58 -10.27 -12.43 -22.50
N ARG A 59 -9.63 -12.90 -21.42
CA ARG A 59 -10.05 -12.60 -20.04
C ARG A 59 -9.36 -11.33 -19.56
N ASN A 60 -10.12 -10.37 -19.07
CA ASN A 60 -9.57 -9.18 -18.44
C ASN A 60 -8.86 -9.55 -17.13
N ARG A 61 -7.66 -9.01 -16.94
CA ARG A 61 -6.86 -9.11 -15.72
C ARG A 61 -6.71 -7.70 -15.15
N ALA A 62 -6.83 -7.55 -13.84
CA ALA A 62 -6.39 -6.31 -13.21
C ALA A 62 -4.89 -6.38 -12.88
N GLU A 63 -4.19 -5.27 -13.00
CA GLU A 63 -2.79 -5.14 -12.63
C GLU A 63 -2.63 -3.88 -11.80
N VAL A 64 -1.82 -3.92 -10.75
CA VAL A 64 -1.48 -2.70 -10.00
C VAL A 64 -0.77 -1.73 -10.95
N LYS A 65 -1.17 -0.47 -10.92
CA LYS A 65 -0.56 0.58 -11.74
C LYS A 65 0.92 0.75 -11.42
N PRO A 66 1.81 0.87 -12.42
CA PRO A 66 3.24 1.10 -12.19
C PRO A 66 3.52 2.31 -11.28
N SER A 67 2.76 3.40 -11.44
CA SER A 67 2.82 4.58 -10.56
C SER A 67 2.58 4.25 -9.09
N VAL A 68 1.67 3.33 -8.77
CA VAL A 68 1.37 2.94 -7.39
C VAL A 68 2.56 2.22 -6.76
N THR A 69 3.13 1.25 -7.47
CA THR A 69 4.32 0.52 -7.00
C THR A 69 5.54 1.45 -6.89
N GLN A 70 5.72 2.36 -7.84
CA GLN A 70 6.80 3.33 -7.80
C GLN A 70 6.65 4.29 -6.62
N PHE A 71 5.44 4.77 -6.37
CA PHE A 71 5.15 5.67 -5.26
C PHE A 71 5.34 5.01 -3.89
N ILE A 72 4.98 3.73 -3.74
CA ILE A 72 5.25 2.97 -2.51
C ILE A 72 6.77 2.90 -2.24
N LYS A 73 7.60 2.70 -3.27
CA LYS A 73 9.07 2.72 -3.13
C LYS A 73 9.61 4.09 -2.70
N GLU A 74 9.01 5.16 -3.20
CA GLU A 74 9.34 6.53 -2.78
C GLU A 74 8.97 6.77 -1.32
N LEU A 75 7.81 6.29 -0.87
CA LEU A 75 7.42 6.36 0.54
C LEU A 75 8.35 5.54 1.45
N HIS A 76 8.83 4.37 1.00
CA HIS A 76 9.87 3.64 1.72
C HIS A 76 11.18 4.42 1.83
N SER A 77 11.49 5.27 0.85
CA SER A 77 12.73 6.03 0.82
C SER A 77 12.61 7.41 1.46
N ALA A 78 11.43 7.76 1.98
CA ALA A 78 11.16 9.08 2.53
C ALA A 78 11.84 9.29 3.89
N ASP A 79 12.35 10.50 4.09
CA ASP A 79 12.84 10.92 5.40
C ASP A 79 11.71 10.83 6.44
N GLY A 80 11.96 10.10 7.52
CA GLY A 80 10.95 9.82 8.55
C GLY A 80 10.14 8.54 8.32
N CYS A 81 10.47 7.72 7.32
CA CYS A 81 9.91 6.37 7.20
C CYS A 81 10.41 5.48 8.34
N THR A 82 9.63 5.41 9.41
CA THR A 82 9.93 4.54 10.55
C THR A 82 9.76 3.08 10.14
N GLU A 83 10.36 2.17 10.90
CA GLU A 83 10.19 0.72 10.70
C GLU A 83 8.71 0.31 10.68
N PHE A 84 7.86 0.97 11.47
CA PHE A 84 6.41 0.78 11.42
C PHE A 84 5.84 1.11 10.03
N PHE A 85 6.18 2.26 9.46
CA PHE A 85 5.69 2.64 8.12
C PHE A 85 6.26 1.73 7.04
N HIS A 86 7.51 1.30 7.16
CA HIS A 86 8.08 0.29 6.27
C HIS A 86 7.27 -1.00 6.29
N GLU A 87 7.06 -1.58 7.47
CA GLU A 87 6.29 -2.83 7.59
C GLU A 87 4.85 -2.67 7.12
N PHE A 88 4.24 -1.50 7.37
CA PHE A 88 2.86 -1.25 6.94
C PHE A 88 2.75 -1.11 5.41
N LEU A 89 3.69 -0.41 4.77
CA LEU A 89 3.76 -0.32 3.31
C LEU A 89 3.97 -1.70 2.67
N VAL A 90 4.77 -2.57 3.26
CA VAL A 90 4.91 -3.97 2.82
C VAL A 90 3.58 -4.71 2.90
N ILE A 91 2.84 -4.57 4.00
CA ILE A 91 1.50 -5.19 4.13
C ILE A 91 0.55 -4.67 3.04
N ILE A 92 0.57 -3.37 2.76
CA ILE A 92 -0.27 -2.78 1.71
C ILE A 92 0.07 -3.37 0.34
N GLU A 93 1.35 -3.43 -0.02
CA GLU A 93 1.82 -3.93 -1.32
C GLU A 93 1.61 -5.43 -1.50
N GLU A 94 1.93 -6.22 -0.47
CA GLU A 94 1.98 -7.67 -0.53
C GLU A 94 0.65 -8.35 -0.25
N GLU A 95 -0.21 -7.76 0.59
CA GLU A 95 -1.40 -8.43 1.14
C GLU A 95 -2.72 -7.71 0.84
N MET A 96 -2.67 -6.41 0.55
CA MET A 96 -3.88 -5.61 0.32
C MET A 96 -4.07 -5.21 -1.16
N LEU A 97 -2.98 -4.87 -1.86
CA LEU A 97 -2.96 -4.55 -3.29
C LEU A 97 -2.78 -5.79 -4.18
N ILE A 98 -3.37 -6.92 -3.79
CA ILE A 98 -3.33 -8.14 -4.61
C ILE A 98 -4.45 -8.09 -5.65
N VAL A 99 -4.07 -8.32 -6.92
CA VAL A 99 -4.99 -8.80 -7.94
C VAL A 99 -4.86 -10.31 -8.05
N GLU A 100 -5.97 -11.01 -7.82
CA GLU A 100 -6.05 -12.45 -8.03
C GLU A 100 -5.94 -12.75 -9.53
N GLU A 101 -4.81 -13.32 -9.96
CA GLU A 101 -4.72 -13.97 -11.25
C GLU A 101 -5.33 -15.36 -11.15
N ALA A 102 -6.43 -15.59 -11.85
CA ALA A 102 -6.95 -16.93 -12.04
C ALA A 102 -5.99 -17.73 -12.95
N GLY A 103 -4.99 -18.38 -12.36
CA GLY A 103 -4.25 -19.49 -13.00
C GLY A 103 -2.73 -19.35 -13.17
N THR A 104 -2.07 -18.34 -12.59
CA THR A 104 -0.59 -18.29 -12.62
C THR A 104 -0.02 -19.00 -11.39
N ALA A 105 0.63 -20.15 -11.63
CA ALA A 105 1.37 -20.87 -10.62
C ALA A 105 2.67 -20.12 -10.27
N THR A 106 2.55 -19.02 -9.53
CA THR A 106 3.71 -18.40 -8.87
C THR A 106 4.17 -19.30 -7.71
N THR A 107 5.47 -19.43 -7.49
CA THR A 107 6.08 -20.26 -6.43
C THR A 107 5.60 -19.90 -5.01
N ARG A 108 5.01 -18.70 -4.84
CA ARG A 108 4.26 -18.29 -3.64
C ARG A 108 3.00 -17.53 -4.09
N PRO A 109 1.79 -18.10 -3.98
CA PRO A 109 0.58 -17.35 -4.28
C PRO A 109 0.45 -16.21 -3.25
N ARG A 110 0.41 -14.96 -3.74
CA ARG A 110 0.00 -13.81 -2.93
C ARG A 110 -1.50 -13.95 -2.66
N VAL A 111 -1.88 -14.06 -1.39
CA VAL A 111 -3.28 -14.22 -0.96
C VAL A 111 -3.71 -12.97 -0.24
N ARG A 112 -4.86 -12.40 -0.64
CA ARG A 112 -5.42 -11.23 0.02
C ARG A 112 -5.80 -11.61 1.45
N SER A 113 -5.11 -10.99 2.42
CA SER A 113 -5.44 -11.15 3.83
C SER A 113 -6.77 -10.48 4.16
N CYS A 114 -7.56 -11.10 5.03
CA CYS A 114 -8.79 -10.47 5.53
C CYS A 114 -8.45 -9.35 6.52
N SER A 115 -9.43 -8.46 6.76
CA SER A 115 -9.25 -7.31 7.66
C SER A 115 -8.85 -7.72 9.08
N GLN A 116 -9.34 -8.86 9.60
CA GLN A 116 -8.97 -9.35 10.92
C GLN A 116 -7.48 -9.70 11.01
N THR A 117 -6.93 -10.34 9.98
CA THR A 117 -5.50 -10.70 9.93
C THR A 117 -4.63 -9.45 9.83
N ILE A 118 -5.04 -8.48 9.00
CA ILE A 118 -4.34 -7.20 8.87
C ILE A 118 -4.36 -6.43 10.20
N ALA A 119 -5.52 -6.34 10.85
CA ALA A 119 -5.65 -5.67 12.15
C ALA A 119 -4.75 -6.29 13.22
N ALA A 120 -4.74 -7.63 13.34
CA ALA A 120 -3.87 -8.32 14.30
C ALA A 120 -2.37 -8.08 14.04
N LYS A 121 -1.96 -7.96 12.77
CA LYS A 121 -0.58 -7.59 12.41
C LYS A 121 -0.26 -6.17 12.84
N LEU A 122 -1.14 -5.21 12.56
CA LEU A 122 -0.95 -3.81 12.93
C LEU A 122 -0.90 -3.61 14.45
N GLU A 123 -1.77 -4.31 15.20
CA GLU A 123 -1.73 -4.32 16.67
C GLU A 123 -0.37 -4.82 17.18
N LYS A 124 0.11 -5.95 16.65
CA LYS A 124 1.41 -6.51 17.03
C LYS A 124 2.56 -5.55 16.72
N MET A 125 2.56 -4.92 15.54
CA MET A 125 3.56 -3.93 15.15
C MET A 125 3.55 -2.71 16.09
N GLY A 126 2.36 -2.24 16.45
CA GLY A 126 2.17 -1.15 17.41
C GLY A 126 2.72 -1.50 18.80
N ASP A 127 2.44 -2.71 19.29
CA ASP A 127 2.94 -3.20 20.57
C ASP A 127 4.47 -3.34 20.60
N GLU A 128 5.07 -3.76 19.49
CA GLU A 128 6.53 -3.89 19.36
C GLU A 128 7.21 -2.52 19.37
N GLN A 129 6.66 -1.54 18.65
CA GLN A 129 7.14 -0.16 18.70
C GLN A 129 6.97 0.46 20.09
N TYR A 130 5.81 0.27 20.72
CA TYR A 130 5.53 0.79 22.05
C TYR A 130 6.48 0.19 23.10
N ARG A 131 6.75 -1.12 23.05
CA ARG A 131 7.73 -1.78 23.92
C ARG A 131 9.13 -1.25 23.73
N ARG A 132 9.56 -0.97 22.49
CA ARG A 132 10.86 -0.35 22.22
C ARG A 132 10.92 1.04 22.83
N TYR A 133 9.92 1.88 22.60
CA TYR A 133 9.87 3.25 23.12
C TYR A 133 9.86 3.31 24.66
N THR A 134 9.05 2.49 25.33
CA THR A 134 9.00 2.41 26.81
C THR A 134 10.23 1.75 27.42
N GLY A 135 10.91 0.86 26.69
CA GLY A 135 12.20 0.29 27.08
C GLY A 135 13.33 1.32 27.14
N TYR A 136 13.28 2.39 26.34
CA TYR A 136 14.21 3.52 26.43
C TYR A 136 14.01 4.36 27.69
N PHE A 137 12.75 4.59 28.10
CA PHE A 137 12.46 5.36 29.32
C PHE A 137 12.79 4.63 30.62
N THR A 138 12.84 3.29 30.61
CA THR A 138 13.17 2.50 31.80
C THR A 138 14.67 2.22 31.96
N ARG A 139 15.49 2.47 30.93
CA ARG A 139 16.95 2.21 30.97
C ARG A 139 17.81 3.34 31.52
N ASP A 140 17.28 4.55 31.71
CA ASP A 140 18.02 5.71 32.26
C ASP A 140 17.31 6.41 33.44
N ALA A 141 16.46 5.70 34.17
CA ALA A 141 16.02 6.16 35.51
C ALA A 141 17.10 5.84 36.57
N ALA A 142 18.35 6.22 36.29
CA ALA A 142 19.46 6.20 37.25
C ALA A 142 19.60 7.53 38.02
N TRP A 143 18.60 8.41 37.98
CA TRP A 143 18.56 9.60 38.82
C TRP A 143 17.97 9.26 40.19
N ARG A 144 18.76 8.54 40.98
CA ARG A 144 18.63 8.56 42.44
C ARG A 144 19.41 9.76 42.96
N TRP A 145 18.68 10.76 43.47
CA TRP A 145 19.18 11.69 44.48
C TRP A 145 18.50 11.34 45.79
#